data_AF-A0A1G4U5X8-F1
#
_entry.id   AF-A0A1G4U5X8-F1
#
_cell.length_a   1.000
_cell.length_b   1.000
_cell.length_c   1.000
_cell.angle_alpha   90.00
_cell.angle_beta   90.00
_cell.angle_gamma   90.00
#
_symmetry.space_group_name_H-M   'P 1'
#
loop_
_entity.id
_entity.type
_entity.pdbx_description
1 polymer ?
#
loop_
_entity_poly.entity_id
_entity_poly.type
_entity_poly.pdbx_seq_one_letter_code
_entity_poly.pdbx_strand_id
1 'polypeptide(L)'
;MADHGVTEYAKADGNDYAEHRGTYHFFTKMTLVSTLALCSFMVSFAIGGANGHWGIFTIGTLASIATCAIGLASEDGKPKLQFALLGVLVLALIITS
;
A
#
# COMPACT_ATOMS: atom_id res chain seq x y z
N MET A 1 -42.76 -15.86 7.24
CA MET A 1 -41.93 -14.77 6.68
C MET A 1 -41.49 -13.93 7.86
N ALA A 2 -40.20 -13.95 8.19
CA ALA A 2 -39.69 -13.12 9.28
C ALA A 2 -39.89 -11.66 8.88
N ASP A 3 -40.67 -10.93 9.67
CA ASP A 3 -40.87 -9.50 9.53
C ASP A 3 -39.51 -8.82 9.71
N HIS A 4 -38.91 -8.37 8.62
CA HIS A 4 -37.66 -7.63 8.64
C HIS A 4 -38.00 -6.21 9.12
N GLY A 5 -38.20 -6.09 10.44
CA GLY A 5 -38.43 -4.83 11.13
C GLY A 5 -37.43 -3.79 10.66
N VAL A 6 -37.96 -2.59 10.38
CA VAL A 6 -37.27 -1.36 9.98
C VAL A 6 -35.87 -1.32 10.57
N THR A 7 -34.84 -1.37 9.72
CA THR A 7 -33.40 -1.50 10.05
C THR A 7 -33.00 -0.85 11.39
N GLU A 8 -33.13 -1.60 12.50
CA GLU A 8 -32.79 -1.10 13.84
C GLU A 8 -31.30 -0.80 13.96
N TYR A 9 -30.46 -1.47 13.16
CA TYR A 9 -29.01 -1.25 13.12
C TYR A 9 -28.60 0.18 12.79
N ALA A 10 -29.42 0.94 12.05
CA ALA A 10 -29.09 2.32 11.69
C ALA A 10 -29.39 3.33 12.81
N LYS A 11 -30.18 2.95 13.82
CA LYS A 11 -30.63 3.81 14.93
C LYS A 11 -30.31 3.26 16.32
N ALA A 12 -29.73 2.08 16.42
CA ALA A 12 -29.27 1.54 17.70
C ALA A 12 -28.18 2.46 18.26
N ASP A 13 -28.39 2.99 19.47
CA ASP A 13 -27.50 3.93 20.18
C ASP A 13 -26.06 3.41 20.42
N GLY A 14 -25.76 2.16 20.02
CA GLY A 14 -24.44 1.52 20.13
C GLY A 14 -23.68 1.34 18.80
N ASN A 15 -24.18 1.85 17.68
CA ASN A 15 -23.47 1.74 16.40
C ASN A 15 -22.48 2.91 16.23
N ASP A 16 -21.25 2.73 16.72
CA ASP A 16 -20.16 3.70 16.53
C ASP A 16 -19.61 3.65 15.10
N TYR A 17 -20.40 4.17 14.16
CA TYR A 17 -20.02 4.31 12.77
C TYR A 17 -18.76 5.18 12.57
N ALA A 18 -18.44 6.07 13.50
CA ALA A 18 -17.27 6.94 13.37
C ALA A 18 -15.98 6.14 13.59
N GLU A 19 -15.94 5.28 14.61
CA GLU A 19 -14.81 4.39 14.87
C GLU A 19 -14.61 3.37 13.72
N HIS A 20 -15.70 2.82 13.20
CA HIS A 20 -15.65 1.92 12.04
C HIS A 20 -15.07 2.60 10.79
N ARG A 21 -15.42 3.86 10.52
CA ARG A 21 -14.86 4.62 9.39
C ARG A 21 -13.36 4.85 9.55
N GLY A 22 -12.91 5.21 10.75
CA GLY A 22 -11.48 5.38 11.04
C GLY A 22 -10.69 4.10 10.81
N THR A 23 -11.19 2.98 11.32
CA THR A 23 -10.57 1.66 11.14
C THR A 23 -10.53 1.24 9.67
N TYR A 24 -11.64 1.42 8.94
CA TYR A 24 -11.70 1.08 7.51
C TYR A 24 -10.73 1.94 6.67
N HIS A 25 -10.64 3.23 6.97
CA HIS A 25 -9.70 4.12 6.32
C HIS A 25 -8.24 3.71 6.59
N PHE A 26 -7.92 3.36 7.84
CA PHE A 26 -6.60 2.85 8.19
C PHE A 26 -6.27 1.53 7.49
N PHE A 27 -7.21 0.58 7.48
CA PHE A 27 -7.05 -0.71 6.81
C PHE A 27 -6.78 -0.53 5.31
N THR A 28 -7.63 0.22 4.61
CA THR A 28 -7.48 0.46 3.17
C THR A 28 -6.16 1.17 2.83
N LYS A 29 -5.75 2.16 3.65
CA LYS A 29 -4.43 2.79 3.52
C LYS A 29 -3.30 1.77 3.70
N MET A 30 -3.35 0.95 4.76
CA MET A 30 -2.32 -0.07 5.00
C MET A 30 -2.23 -1.06 3.84
N THR A 31 -3.37 -1.54 3.34
CA THR A 31 -3.40 -2.46 2.19
C THR A 31 -2.74 -1.82 0.97
N LEU A 32 -3.13 -0.60 0.60
CA LEU A 32 -2.56 0.10 -0.55
C LEU A 32 -1.03 0.29 -0.42
N VAL A 33 -0.58 0.81 0.71
CA VAL A 33 0.84 1.09 0.94
C VAL A 33 1.66 -0.20 0.98
N SER A 34 1.18 -1.23 1.68
CA SER A 34 1.92 -2.49 1.84
C SER A 34 1.99 -3.29 0.54
N THR A 35 0.92 -3.30 -0.25
CA THR A 35 0.92 -3.95 -1.56
C THR A 35 1.93 -3.29 -2.50
N LEU A 36 1.95 -1.96 -2.58
CA LEU A 36 2.90 -1.26 -3.45
C LEU A 36 4.35 -1.37 -2.96
N ALA A 37 4.57 -1.39 -1.65
CA ALA A 37 5.90 -1.65 -1.08
C ALA A 37 6.40 -3.06 -1.45
N LEU A 38 5.54 -4.08 -1.34
CA LEU A 38 5.89 -5.45 -1.72
C LEU A 38 6.21 -5.55 -3.22
N CYS A 39 5.38 -4.96 -4.09
CA CYS A 39 5.65 -4.92 -5.53
C CYS A 39 7.00 -4.25 -5.84
N SER A 40 7.27 -3.10 -5.22
CA SER A 40 8.52 -2.36 -5.42
C SER A 40 9.74 -3.16 -4.94
N PHE A 41 9.60 -3.89 -3.83
CA PHE A 41 10.63 -4.80 -3.33
C PHE A 41 10.88 -5.98 -4.28
N MET A 42 9.83 -6.62 -4.80
CA MET A 42 9.94 -7.72 -5.78
C MET A 42 10.62 -7.27 -7.08
N VAL A 43 10.29 -6.08 -7.60
CA VAL A 43 10.94 -5.52 -8.79
C VAL A 43 12.40 -5.21 -8.50
N SER A 44 12.70 -4.57 -7.36
CA SER A 44 14.09 -4.32 -6.94
C SER A 44 14.89 -5.62 -6.83
N PHE A 45 14.28 -6.67 -6.27
CA PHE A 45 14.92 -7.98 -6.12
C PHE A 45 15.14 -8.65 -7.48
N ALA A 46 14.24 -8.51 -8.45
CA ALA A 46 14.48 -8.99 -9.81
C ALA A 46 15.72 -8.33 -10.44
N ILE A 47 15.87 -7.00 -10.28
CA ILE A 47 17.05 -6.26 -10.78
C ILE A 47 18.36 -6.81 -10.18
N GLY A 48 18.40 -7.07 -8.87
CA GLY A 48 19.60 -7.59 -8.21
C GLY A 48 19.82 -9.08 -8.44
N GLY A 49 18.81 -9.89 -8.13
CA GLY A 49 18.89 -11.34 -8.09
C GLY A 49 18.82 -12.01 -9.46
N ALA A 50 18.03 -11.50 -10.41
CA ALA A 50 17.94 -12.06 -11.75
C ALA A 50 18.97 -11.42 -12.71
N ASN A 51 19.13 -10.09 -12.65
CA ASN A 51 19.98 -9.36 -13.60
C ASN A 51 21.39 -9.03 -13.04
N GLY A 52 21.70 -9.39 -11.79
CA GLY A 52 23.03 -9.20 -11.18
C GLY A 52 23.34 -7.78 -10.69
N HIS A 53 22.39 -6.84 -10.76
CA HIS A 53 22.60 -5.42 -10.44
C HIS A 53 22.34 -5.12 -8.95
N TRP A 54 23.13 -5.71 -8.06
CA TRP A 54 22.92 -5.63 -6.60
C TRP A 54 22.93 -4.20 -6.04
N GLY A 55 23.72 -3.29 -6.61
CA GLY A 55 23.72 -1.88 -6.19
C GLY A 55 22.37 -1.20 -6.40
N ILE A 56 21.71 -1.46 -7.54
CA ILE A 56 20.39 -0.92 -7.84
C ILE A 56 19.33 -1.57 -6.94
N PHE A 57 19.45 -2.88 -6.68
CA PHE A 57 18.59 -3.57 -5.70
C PHE A 57 18.65 -2.92 -4.32
N THR A 58 19.85 -2.60 -3.80
CA THR A 58 20.01 -1.96 -2.50
C THR A 58 19.31 -0.61 -2.47
N ILE A 59 19.53 0.24 -3.48
CA ILE A 59 18.90 1.57 -3.56
C ILE A 59 17.38 1.43 -3.68
N GLY A 60 16.89 0.55 -4.55
CA GLY A 60 15.46 0.31 -4.75
C GLY A 60 14.76 -0.22 -3.49
N THR A 61 15.43 -1.08 -2.73
CA THR A 61 14.95 -1.58 -1.44
C THR A 61 14.84 -0.46 -0.41
N LEU A 62 15.90 0.34 -0.24
CA LEU A 62 15.90 1.47 0.69
C LEU A 62 14.82 2.50 0.33
N ALA A 63 14.67 2.80 -0.96
CA ALA A 63 13.61 3.66 -1.46
C ALA A 63 12.21 3.10 -1.16
N SER A 64 12.00 1.79 -1.37
CA SER A 64 10.72 1.12 -1.07
C SER A 64 10.37 1.17 0.41
N ILE A 65 11.35 1.00 1.30
CA ILE A 65 11.17 1.15 2.75
C ILE A 65 10.82 2.60 3.10
N ALA A 66 11.55 3.56 2.53
CA ALA A 66 11.32 4.98 2.78
C ALA A 66 9.92 5.43 2.32
N THR A 67 9.50 5.08 1.11
CA THR A 67 8.15 5.43 0.62
C THR A 67 7.06 4.69 1.39
N CYS A 68 7.28 3.44 1.80
CA CYS A 68 6.36 2.71 2.68
C CYS A 68 6.15 3.45 4.01
N ALA A 69 7.24 3.85 4.68
CA ALA A 69 7.18 4.60 5.93
C ALA A 69 6.44 5.94 5.76
N ILE A 70 6.75 6.68 4.70
CA ILE A 70 6.04 7.94 4.36
C ILE A 70 4.55 7.67 4.12
N GLY A 71 4.21 6.62 3.37
CA GLY A 71 2.82 6.24 3.09
C GLY A 71 2.05 5.92 4.37
N LEU A 72 2.61 5.09 5.24
CA LEU A 72 1.99 4.72 6.51
C LEU A 72 1.79 5.94 7.44
N ALA A 73 2.78 6.83 7.51
CA ALA A 73 2.73 8.05 8.33
C ALA A 73 1.80 9.14 7.77
N SER A 74 1.48 9.09 6.47
CA SER A 74 0.61 10.07 5.83
C SER A 74 -0.88 9.83 6.08
N GLU A 75 -1.69 10.88 5.88
CA GLU A 75 -3.14 10.76 5.93
C GLU A 75 -3.68 9.91 4.78
N ASP A 76 -3.15 10.09 3.57
CA ASP A 76 -3.71 9.56 2.31
C ASP A 76 -2.95 8.34 1.74
N GLY A 77 -1.88 7.87 2.39
CA GLY A 77 -1.03 6.78 1.89
C GLY A 77 -0.02 7.19 0.80
N LYS A 78 -0.09 8.43 0.29
CA LYS A 78 0.72 8.97 -0.81
C LYS A 78 0.78 8.04 -2.05
N PRO A 79 -0.36 7.64 -2.64
CA PRO A 79 -0.38 6.68 -3.75
C PRO A 79 0.47 7.12 -4.94
N LYS A 80 0.47 8.42 -5.28
CA LYS A 80 1.29 8.96 -6.38
C LYS A 80 2.78 8.72 -6.17
N LEU A 81 3.28 8.86 -4.94
CA LEU A 81 4.68 8.62 -4.59
C LEU A 81 5.03 7.13 -4.73
N GLN A 82 4.16 6.25 -4.20
CA GLN A 82 4.35 4.80 -4.27
C GLN A 82 4.36 4.29 -5.71
N PHE A 83 3.39 4.71 -6.53
CA PHE A 83 3.30 4.34 -7.94
C PHE A 83 4.43 4.95 -8.77
N ALA A 84 4.88 6.18 -8.46
CA ALA A 84 6.03 6.77 -9.13
C ALA A 84 7.31 5.95 -8.88
N LEU A 85 7.57 5.54 -7.63
CA LEU A 85 8.69 4.66 -7.32
C LEU A 85 8.58 3.33 -8.07
N LEU A 86 7.41 2.66 -8.01
CA LEU A 86 7.19 1.40 -8.72
C LEU A 86 7.44 1.56 -10.23
N GLY A 87 6.95 2.65 -10.83
CA GLY A 87 7.19 2.96 -12.24
C GLY A 87 8.67 3.13 -12.58
N VAL A 88 9.42 3.87 -11.75
CA VAL A 88 10.88 4.03 -11.91
C VAL A 88 11.60 2.69 -11.78
N LEU A 89 11.24 1.85 -10.81
CA LEU A 89 11.84 0.53 -10.63
C LEU A 89 11.52 -0.42 -11.78
N VAL A 90 10.30 -0.37 -12.33
CA VAL A 90 9.93 -1.15 -13.52
C VAL A 90 10.73 -0.69 -14.73
N LEU A 91 10.90 0.63 -14.93
CA LEU A 91 11.77 1.15 -15.98
C LEU A 91 13.23 0.71 -15.79
N ALA A 92 13.73 0.77 -14.55
CA ALA A 92 15.07 0.29 -14.23
C ALA A 92 15.22 -1.21 -14.51
N LEU A 93 14.22 -2.02 -14.20
CA LEU A 93 14.19 -3.44 -14.56
C LEU A 93 14.29 -3.63 -16.07
N ILE A 94 13.47 -2.93 -16.87
CA ILE A 94 13.50 -3.02 -18.34
C ILE A 94 14.88 -2.65 -18.90
N ILE A 95 15.50 -1.59 -18.38
CA ILE A 95 16.81 -1.10 -18.87
C ILE A 95 17.97 -2.02 -18.44
N THR A 96 17.83 -2.71 -17.31
CA THR A 96 18.86 -3.61 -16.77
C THR A 96 18.67 -5.08 -17.15
N SER A 97 17.64 -5.40 -17.95
CA SER A 97 17.33 -6.75 -18.44
C SER A 97 18.17 -7.15 -19.65
#